data_AF-A0A483F064-F1
#
_entry.id   AF-A0A483F064-F1
#
_cell.length_a   1.000
_cell.length_b   1.000
_cell.length_c   1.000
_cell.angle_alpha   90.00
_cell.angle_beta   90.00
_cell.angle_gamma   90.00
#
_symmetry.space_group_name_H-M   'P 1'
#
loop_
_entity.id
_entity.type
_entity.pdbx_description
1 polymer ?
#
loop_
_entity_poly.entity_id
_entity_poly.type
_entity_poly.pdbx_seq_one_letter_code
_entity_poly.pdbx_strand_id
1 'polypeptide(L)'
;MTSLAIADRTINVPFYGNSLFVVEHNGEAYTPMKPIVEGMGLDWKSQHKKISQRFYKGMVEITIPSVGGIQSMICLALRKLAAWLNSISPNKVRPEIRDNVIRYQEECDDVLYEYWTKGEVKNPRKAKKSLPGKITPEQQEAIKQLVMTRGKALPKENQAKAMITMWSSLKSHFGCSYKEISDDQFTEALSIAARVPLEGEFLGKQETLPAPKFDVNIPLQWWIDNNPLVRSGNLSFGKSLTAPSFDVTMEMLCGDNSTSAAIRLINVLEEAGFDVSAPKAEIVAMRKHLGNVEYGMKAIADACRRAGNKTISFRGGKAEYLIG
;
A
#
# COMPACT_ATOMS: atom_id res chain seq x y z
N MET A 1 31.26 -24.63 -12.63
CA MET A 1 30.42 -24.93 -11.44
C MET A 1 29.32 -23.89 -11.33
N THR A 2 28.11 -24.20 -11.79
CA THR A 2 26.85 -23.78 -11.12
C THR A 2 25.69 -24.62 -11.66
N SER A 3 25.20 -25.50 -10.80
CA SER A 3 23.83 -26.03 -10.68
C SER A 3 23.14 -26.66 -11.92
N LEU A 4 23.31 -27.98 -12.08
CA LEU A 4 22.25 -28.85 -12.61
C LEU A 4 21.15 -28.93 -11.54
N ALA A 5 20.32 -27.90 -11.46
CA ALA A 5 19.06 -27.99 -10.73
C ALA A 5 18.13 -28.90 -11.55
N ILE A 6 18.15 -30.20 -11.27
CA ILE A 6 17.10 -31.13 -11.70
C ILE A 6 15.87 -30.80 -10.85
N ALA A 7 15.16 -29.74 -11.23
CA ALA A 7 13.78 -29.57 -10.83
C ALA A 7 12.96 -30.51 -11.72
N ASP A 8 12.50 -31.60 -11.12
CA ASP A 8 11.58 -32.58 -11.68
C ASP A 8 10.25 -31.90 -12.05
N ARG A 9 10.24 -31.16 -13.17
CA ARG A 9 9.06 -30.52 -13.73
C ARG A 9 8.46 -31.48 -14.74
N THR A 10 7.74 -32.47 -14.24
CA THR A 10 6.75 -33.19 -15.06
C THR A 10 5.69 -32.18 -15.49
N ILE A 11 5.84 -31.64 -16.71
CA ILE A 11 4.75 -30.92 -17.33
C ILE A 11 3.73 -32.00 -17.67
N ASN A 12 2.64 -32.04 -16.92
CA ASN A 12 1.47 -32.84 -17.28
C ASN A 12 0.86 -32.22 -18.54
N VAL A 13 1.49 -32.51 -19.68
CA VAL A 13 0.95 -32.21 -21.00
C VAL A 13 -0.27 -33.13 -21.11
N PRO A 14 -1.49 -32.59 -21.26
CA PRO A 14 -2.70 -33.38 -21.29
C PRO A 14 -2.80 -34.13 -22.64
N PHE A 15 -1.88 -35.05 -22.88
CA PHE A 15 -1.87 -35.97 -24.01
C PHE A 15 -2.82 -37.12 -23.68
N TYR A 16 -4.10 -36.77 -23.50
CA TYR A 16 -5.21 -37.70 -23.26
C TYR A 16 -4.93 -38.80 -22.22
N GLY A 17 -4.25 -38.45 -21.12
CA GLY A 17 -3.93 -39.36 -20.00
C GLY A 17 -2.44 -39.66 -19.80
N ASN A 18 -1.56 -39.21 -20.70
CA ASN A 18 -0.12 -39.47 -20.61
C ASN A 18 0.67 -38.24 -20.16
N SER A 19 1.51 -38.41 -19.14
CA SER A 19 2.44 -37.37 -18.65
C SER A 19 3.70 -37.31 -19.52
N LEU A 20 4.13 -36.10 -19.88
CA LEU A 20 5.38 -35.87 -20.60
C LEU A 20 6.49 -35.51 -19.59
N PHE A 21 7.62 -36.18 -19.68
CA PHE A 21 8.80 -35.80 -18.91
C PHE A 21 9.53 -34.66 -19.59
N VAL A 22 9.82 -33.57 -18.87
CA VAL A 22 10.48 -32.39 -19.42
C VAL A 22 11.65 -32.00 -18.51
N VAL A 23 12.79 -31.71 -19.14
CA VAL A 23 14.02 -31.27 -18.50
C VAL A 23 14.32 -29.84 -18.94
N GLU A 24 14.67 -28.98 -18.00
CA GLU A 24 15.14 -27.63 -18.28
C GLU A 24 16.65 -27.65 -18.55
N HIS A 25 17.09 -27.13 -19.70
CA HIS A 25 18.49 -27.05 -20.07
C HIS A 25 18.76 -25.74 -20.81
N ASN A 26 19.70 -24.93 -20.30
CA ASN A 26 20.04 -23.60 -20.82
C ASN A 26 18.83 -22.66 -20.96
N GLY A 27 17.92 -22.67 -19.96
CA GLY A 27 16.73 -21.82 -19.94
C GLY A 27 15.62 -22.22 -20.92
N GLU A 28 15.74 -23.38 -21.55
CA GLU A 28 14.73 -23.93 -22.46
C GLU A 28 14.29 -25.33 -22.02
N ALA A 29 13.01 -25.65 -22.27
CA ALA A 29 12.41 -26.94 -21.98
C ALA A 29 12.71 -27.98 -23.09
N TYR A 30 13.22 -29.13 -22.70
CA TYR A 30 13.55 -30.28 -23.56
C TYR A 30 12.83 -31.53 -23.09
N THR A 31 12.51 -32.45 -24.02
CA THR A 31 11.88 -33.74 -23.70
C THR A 31 12.75 -34.89 -24.22
N PRO A 32 12.99 -35.96 -23.44
CA PRO A 32 13.72 -37.13 -23.92
C PRO A 32 12.87 -37.87 -24.96
N MET A 33 13.43 -38.09 -26.14
CA MET A 33 12.66 -38.60 -27.28
C MET A 33 12.51 -40.11 -27.28
N LYS A 34 13.48 -40.86 -26.76
CA LYS A 34 13.46 -42.33 -26.79
C LYS A 34 12.24 -42.92 -26.05
N PRO A 35 11.90 -42.50 -24.81
CA PRO A 35 10.71 -43.00 -24.12
C PRO A 35 9.40 -42.70 -24.86
N ILE A 36 9.31 -41.54 -25.53
CA ILE A 36 8.11 -41.14 -26.29
C ILE A 36 7.96 -42.04 -27.52
N VAL A 37 9.03 -42.21 -28.29
CA VAL A 37 9.04 -43.01 -29.52
C VAL A 37 8.69 -44.46 -29.22
N GLU A 38 9.32 -45.05 -28.20
CA GLU A 38 9.06 -46.42 -27.77
C GLU A 38 7.65 -46.57 -27.19
N GLY A 39 7.18 -45.61 -26.38
CA GLY A 39 5.80 -45.59 -25.87
C GLY A 39 4.74 -45.52 -26.98
N MET A 40 5.08 -44.90 -28.12
CA MET A 40 4.21 -44.86 -29.31
C MET A 40 4.26 -46.14 -30.17
N GLY A 41 5.17 -47.06 -29.85
CA GLY A 41 5.45 -48.28 -30.62
C GLY A 41 6.16 -48.04 -31.95
N LEU A 42 6.93 -46.95 -32.04
CA LEU A 42 7.73 -46.62 -33.22
C LEU A 42 9.17 -47.11 -33.04
N ASP A 43 9.86 -47.40 -34.15
CA ASP A 43 11.27 -47.75 -34.11
C ASP A 43 12.16 -46.53 -33.79
N TRP A 44 12.93 -46.63 -32.69
CA TRP A 44 13.82 -45.58 -32.23
C TRP A 44 14.88 -45.20 -33.26
N LYS A 45 15.53 -46.17 -33.93
CA LYS A 45 16.63 -45.88 -34.87
C LYS A 45 16.14 -45.02 -36.04
N SER A 46 14.97 -45.35 -36.57
CA SER A 46 14.32 -44.61 -37.65
C SER A 46 13.92 -43.19 -37.22
N GLN A 47 13.34 -43.03 -36.02
CA GLN A 47 12.97 -41.69 -35.52
C GLN A 47 14.18 -40.86 -35.15
N HIS A 48 15.22 -41.46 -34.58
CA HIS A 48 16.48 -40.78 -34.28
C HIS A 48 17.06 -40.17 -35.55
N LYS A 49 17.21 -40.95 -36.64
CA LYS A 49 17.67 -40.43 -37.94
C LYS A 49 16.81 -39.27 -38.43
N LYS A 50 15.48 -39.36 -38.31
CA LYS A 50 14.55 -38.29 -38.69
C LYS A 50 14.77 -37.02 -37.85
N ILE A 51 14.94 -37.16 -36.55
CA ILE A 51 15.18 -36.04 -35.62
C ILE A 51 16.52 -35.38 -35.95
N SER A 52 17.58 -36.16 -36.14
CA SER A 52 18.91 -35.65 -36.50
C SER A 52 18.93 -34.96 -37.87
N GLN A 53 18.06 -35.34 -38.81
CA GLN A 53 18.01 -34.71 -40.14
C GLN A 53 17.13 -33.45 -40.17
N ARG A 54 15.91 -33.51 -39.65
CA ARG A 54 14.91 -32.43 -39.78
C ARG A 54 14.88 -31.48 -38.59
N PHE A 55 15.25 -31.97 -37.41
CA PHE A 55 15.08 -31.25 -36.14
C PHE A 55 16.42 -31.01 -35.40
N TYR A 56 17.55 -31.11 -36.11
CA TYR A 56 18.90 -30.99 -35.53
C TYR A 56 19.09 -29.72 -34.69
N LYS A 57 18.52 -28.58 -35.11
CA LYS A 57 18.60 -27.30 -34.37
C LYS A 57 17.95 -27.31 -32.99
N GLY A 58 17.07 -28.27 -32.72
CA GLY A 58 16.41 -28.44 -31.42
C GLY A 58 16.80 -29.72 -30.70
N MET A 59 17.75 -30.49 -31.25
CA MET A 59 18.20 -31.76 -30.70
C MET A 59 19.45 -31.52 -29.85
N VAL A 60 19.41 -31.95 -28.59
CA VAL A 60 20.54 -31.86 -27.66
C VAL A 60 20.66 -33.16 -26.89
N GLU A 61 21.88 -33.63 -26.71
CA GLU A 61 22.18 -34.74 -25.83
C GLU A 61 22.33 -34.23 -24.39
N ILE A 62 21.45 -34.70 -23.50
CA ILE A 62 21.38 -34.25 -22.11
C ILE A 62 21.58 -35.46 -21.20
N THR A 63 22.44 -35.28 -20.20
CA THR A 63 22.70 -36.26 -19.15
C THR A 63 21.58 -36.22 -18.12
N ILE A 64 20.76 -37.27 -18.06
CA ILE A 64 19.59 -37.38 -17.17
C ILE A 64 19.79 -38.52 -16.16
N PRO A 65 19.56 -38.30 -14.86
CA PRO A 65 19.54 -39.39 -13.89
C PRO A 65 18.34 -40.31 -14.18
N SER A 66 18.59 -41.59 -14.40
CA SER A 66 17.58 -42.62 -14.60
C SER A 66 17.63 -43.65 -13.46
N VAL A 67 16.62 -44.54 -13.40
CA VAL A 67 16.57 -45.64 -12.42
C VAL A 67 17.82 -46.54 -12.50
N GLY A 68 18.46 -46.63 -13.67
CA GLY A 68 19.70 -47.39 -13.90
C GLY A 68 20.99 -46.58 -13.80
N GLY A 69 20.94 -45.36 -13.26
CA GLY A 69 22.09 -44.45 -13.17
C GLY A 69 22.03 -43.30 -14.18
N ILE A 70 23.12 -42.53 -14.24
CA ILE A 70 23.25 -41.38 -15.12
C ILE A 70 23.33 -41.85 -16.57
N GLN A 71 22.35 -41.47 -17.40
CA GLN A 71 22.29 -41.84 -18.81
C GLN A 71 22.24 -40.60 -19.70
N SER A 72 23.03 -40.63 -20.77
CA SER A 72 22.97 -39.62 -21.81
C SER A 72 21.78 -39.91 -22.73
N MET A 73 20.85 -38.96 -22.84
CA MET A 73 19.62 -39.11 -23.62
C MET A 73 19.49 -38.01 -24.67
N ILE A 74 19.02 -38.41 -25.84
CA ILE A 74 18.71 -37.48 -26.92
C ILE A 74 17.37 -36.82 -26.63
N CYS A 75 17.44 -35.50 -26.45
CA CYS A 75 16.31 -34.67 -26.12
C CYS A 75 15.98 -33.71 -27.25
N LEU A 76 14.69 -33.40 -27.39
CA LEU A 76 14.17 -32.44 -28.36
C LEU A 76 13.56 -31.25 -27.62
N ALA A 77 13.87 -30.04 -28.08
CA ALA A 77 13.25 -28.82 -27.59
C ALA A 77 11.72 -28.93 -27.69
N LEU A 78 11.00 -28.62 -26.61
CA LEU A 78 9.55 -28.81 -26.50
C LEU A 78 8.79 -28.05 -27.62
N ARG A 79 9.28 -26.86 -28.01
CA ARG A 79 8.75 -26.07 -29.13
C ARG A 79 8.78 -26.78 -30.49
N LYS A 80 9.62 -27.81 -30.66
CA LYS A 80 9.75 -28.61 -31.88
C LYS A 80 8.97 -29.93 -31.82
N LEU A 81 8.46 -30.30 -30.63
CA LEU A 81 7.75 -31.56 -30.43
C LEU A 81 6.48 -31.67 -31.28
N ALA A 82 5.67 -30.60 -31.33
CA ALA A 82 4.44 -30.57 -32.13
C ALA A 82 4.71 -30.83 -33.62
N ALA A 83 5.76 -30.21 -34.17
CA ALA A 83 6.16 -30.41 -35.56
C ALA A 83 6.69 -31.83 -35.83
N TRP A 84 7.34 -32.46 -34.84
CA TRP A 84 7.73 -33.87 -34.95
C TRP A 84 6.51 -34.79 -34.90
N LEU A 85 5.58 -34.57 -33.96
CA LEU A 85 4.33 -35.34 -33.84
C LEU A 85 3.48 -35.24 -35.12
N ASN A 86 3.41 -34.07 -35.74
CA ASN A 86 2.70 -33.91 -37.02
C ASN A 86 3.39 -34.63 -38.20
N SER A 87 4.66 -35.03 -38.06
CA SER A 87 5.38 -35.83 -39.07
C SER A 87 5.17 -37.34 -38.93
N ILE A 88 4.40 -37.78 -37.95
CA ILE A 88 4.11 -39.20 -37.68
C ILE A 88 2.81 -39.57 -38.37
N SER A 89 2.85 -40.65 -39.14
CA SER A 89 1.63 -41.22 -39.72
C SER A 89 0.86 -42.02 -38.64
N PRO A 90 -0.42 -41.73 -38.40
CA PRO A 90 -1.24 -42.45 -37.41
C PRO A 90 -1.35 -43.96 -37.68
N ASN A 91 -1.15 -44.41 -38.92
CA ASN A 91 -1.15 -45.83 -39.26
C ASN A 91 0.09 -46.59 -38.75
N LYS A 92 1.17 -45.87 -38.42
CA LYS A 92 2.43 -46.46 -37.95
C LYS A 92 2.58 -46.48 -36.43
N VAL A 93 1.63 -45.90 -35.69
CA VAL A 93 1.61 -45.95 -34.22
C VAL A 93 0.76 -47.12 -33.73
N ARG A 94 0.91 -47.49 -32.46
CA ARG A 94 0.05 -48.52 -31.83
C ARG A 94 -1.44 -48.16 -31.99
N PRO A 95 -2.32 -49.14 -32.29
CA PRO A 95 -3.75 -48.88 -32.49
C PRO A 95 -4.41 -48.15 -31.32
N GLU A 96 -4.05 -48.49 -30.09
CA GLU A 96 -4.60 -47.90 -28.85
C GLU A 96 -4.38 -46.38 -28.71
N ILE A 97 -3.35 -45.83 -29.35
CA ILE A 97 -3.01 -44.40 -29.24
C ILE A 97 -3.28 -43.63 -30.54
N ARG A 98 -3.71 -44.32 -31.60
CA ARG A 98 -3.90 -43.73 -32.93
C ARG A 98 -4.85 -42.55 -32.88
N ASP A 99 -6.00 -42.73 -32.24
CA ASP A 99 -7.02 -41.69 -32.13
C ASP A 99 -6.53 -40.48 -31.32
N ASN A 100 -5.71 -40.73 -30.29
CA ASN A 100 -5.10 -39.65 -29.51
C ASN A 100 -4.07 -38.85 -30.32
N VAL A 101 -3.31 -39.51 -31.20
CA VAL A 101 -2.37 -38.84 -32.11
C VAL A 101 -3.10 -38.01 -33.15
N ILE A 102 -4.15 -38.56 -33.78
CA ILE A 102 -4.98 -37.84 -34.77
C ILE A 102 -5.58 -36.60 -34.12
N ARG A 103 -6.24 -36.77 -32.97
CA ARG A 103 -6.87 -35.67 -32.25
C ARG A 103 -5.87 -34.58 -31.84
N TYR A 104 -4.64 -34.96 -31.47
CA TYR A 104 -3.59 -33.99 -31.18
C TYR A 104 -3.11 -33.23 -32.43
N GLN A 105 -3.02 -33.90 -33.58
CA GLN A 105 -2.66 -33.28 -34.85
C GLN A 105 -3.73 -32.26 -35.27
N GLU A 106 -5.02 -32.65 -35.21
CA GLU A 106 -6.16 -31.76 -35.48
C GLU A 106 -6.17 -30.56 -34.52
N GLU A 107 -5.92 -30.77 -33.22
CA GLU A 107 -5.82 -29.68 -32.24
C GLU A 107 -4.69 -28.70 -32.59
N CYS A 108 -3.56 -29.17 -33.11
CA CYS A 108 -2.48 -28.29 -33.57
C CYS A 108 -2.90 -27.47 -34.79
N ASP A 109 -3.62 -28.07 -35.73
CA ASP A 109 -4.10 -27.40 -36.94
C ASP A 109 -5.13 -26.31 -36.58
N ASP A 110 -6.08 -26.63 -35.69
CA ASP A 110 -7.07 -25.67 -35.17
C ASP A 110 -6.40 -24.51 -34.43
N VAL A 111 -5.43 -24.80 -33.55
CA VAL A 111 -4.68 -23.76 -32.82
C VAL A 111 -3.95 -22.83 -33.78
N LEU A 112 -3.31 -23.36 -34.82
CA LEU A 112 -2.63 -22.53 -35.82
C LEU A 112 -3.62 -21.70 -36.64
N TYR A 113 -4.76 -22.28 -37.02
CA TYR A 113 -5.82 -21.58 -37.74
C TYR A 113 -6.43 -20.46 -36.90
N GLU A 114 -6.79 -20.72 -35.64
CA GLU A 114 -7.33 -19.71 -34.73
C GLU A 114 -6.34 -18.59 -34.47
N TYR A 115 -5.05 -18.91 -34.33
CA TYR A 115 -4.01 -17.90 -34.14
C TYR A 115 -3.96 -16.94 -35.33
N TRP A 116 -4.01 -17.45 -36.56
CA TRP A 116 -3.96 -16.61 -37.76
C TRP A 116 -5.28 -15.87 -38.04
N THR A 117 -6.43 -16.42 -37.65
CA THR A 117 -7.74 -15.81 -37.96
C THR A 117 -8.22 -14.85 -36.88
N LYS A 118 -8.02 -15.19 -35.60
CA LYS A 118 -8.51 -14.43 -34.44
C LYS A 118 -7.41 -13.59 -33.77
N GLY A 119 -6.14 -13.89 -34.03
CA GLY A 119 -4.98 -13.21 -33.43
C GLY A 119 -4.65 -13.65 -32.00
N GLU A 120 -5.54 -14.38 -31.31
CA GLU A 120 -5.34 -14.91 -29.97
C GLU A 120 -5.92 -16.34 -29.87
N VAL A 121 -5.18 -17.26 -29.23
CA VAL A 121 -5.63 -18.63 -28.97
C VAL A 121 -5.62 -18.91 -27.48
N LYS A 122 -6.77 -19.35 -26.95
CA LYS A 122 -6.93 -19.67 -25.53
C LYS A 122 -7.12 -21.17 -25.34
N ASN A 123 -6.32 -21.77 -24.46
CA ASN A 123 -6.47 -23.19 -24.14
C ASN A 123 -7.66 -23.40 -23.18
N PRO A 124 -8.76 -24.05 -23.63
CA PRO A 124 -9.95 -24.24 -22.80
C PRO A 124 -9.69 -25.20 -21.63
N ARG A 125 -8.70 -26.09 -21.70
CA ARG A 125 -8.33 -27.01 -20.60
C ARG A 125 -7.65 -26.27 -19.44
N LYS A 126 -6.92 -25.18 -19.74
CA LYS A 126 -6.43 -24.27 -18.69
C LYS A 126 -7.54 -23.38 -18.15
N ALA A 127 -8.48 -22.97 -19.00
CA ALA A 127 -9.65 -22.20 -18.58
C ALA A 127 -10.63 -23.00 -17.69
N LYS A 128 -10.76 -24.32 -17.88
CA LYS A 128 -11.64 -25.20 -17.09
C LYS A 128 -11.26 -25.40 -15.62
N LYS A 129 -10.15 -24.82 -15.13
CA LYS A 129 -9.91 -24.72 -13.67
C LYS A 129 -10.86 -23.74 -12.98
N SER A 130 -11.47 -22.82 -13.75
CA SER A 130 -12.69 -22.11 -13.36
C SER A 130 -13.86 -22.87 -13.98
N LEU A 131 -14.68 -23.52 -13.13
CA LEU A 131 -15.99 -24.01 -13.57
C LEU A 131 -16.80 -22.81 -14.09
N PRO A 132 -17.61 -22.97 -15.16
CA PRO A 132 -18.56 -21.94 -15.54
C PRO A 132 -19.49 -21.68 -14.34
N GLY A 133 -19.48 -20.44 -13.86
CA GLY A 133 -20.23 -20.02 -12.67
C GLY A 133 -19.46 -20.04 -11.35
N LYS A 134 -18.13 -20.21 -11.33
CA LYS A 134 -17.27 -19.98 -10.15
C LYS A 134 -16.30 -18.81 -10.39
N ILE A 135 -15.94 -18.07 -9.35
CA ILE A 135 -14.99 -16.95 -9.43
C ILE A 135 -13.65 -17.38 -10.06
N THR A 136 -13.11 -16.53 -10.94
CA THR A 136 -11.81 -16.70 -11.59
C THR A 136 -10.66 -16.73 -10.56
N PRO A 137 -9.50 -17.32 -10.91
CA PRO A 137 -8.33 -17.34 -10.01
C PRO A 137 -7.85 -15.92 -9.63
N GLU A 138 -8.05 -14.93 -10.49
CA GLU A 138 -7.72 -13.53 -10.23
C GLU A 138 -8.66 -12.92 -9.18
N GLN A 139 -9.96 -13.21 -9.28
CA GLN A 139 -10.96 -12.81 -8.28
C GLN A 139 -10.75 -13.51 -6.92
N GLN A 140 -10.33 -14.78 -6.92
CA GLN A 140 -9.92 -15.49 -5.70
C GLN A 140 -8.76 -14.79 -5.00
N GLU A 141 -7.76 -14.36 -5.77
CA GLU A 141 -6.63 -13.62 -5.22
C GLU A 141 -7.06 -12.23 -4.75
N ALA A 142 -7.98 -11.55 -5.44
CA ALA A 142 -8.52 -10.26 -4.99
C ALA A 142 -9.21 -10.34 -3.62
N ILE A 143 -10.07 -11.34 -3.40
CA ILE A 143 -10.71 -11.58 -2.09
C ILE A 143 -9.65 -11.86 -1.02
N LYS A 144 -8.67 -12.71 -1.35
CA LYS A 144 -7.59 -13.05 -0.43
C LYS A 144 -6.72 -11.84 -0.08
N GLN A 145 -6.39 -10.99 -1.05
CA GLN A 145 -5.63 -9.76 -0.84
C GLN A 145 -6.40 -8.77 0.04
N LEU A 146 -7.72 -8.64 -0.14
CA LEU A 146 -8.56 -7.82 0.72
C LEU A 146 -8.52 -8.30 2.18
N VAL A 147 -8.75 -9.60 2.41
CA VAL A 147 -8.71 -10.20 3.74
C VAL A 147 -7.33 -10.06 4.39
N MET A 148 -6.26 -10.25 3.60
CA MET A 148 -4.88 -10.09 4.07
C MET A 148 -4.55 -8.64 4.40
N THR A 149 -5.01 -7.68 3.60
CA THR A 149 -4.76 -6.25 3.80
C THR A 149 -5.44 -5.77 5.07
N ARG A 150 -6.73 -6.11 5.26
CA ARG A 150 -7.47 -5.78 6.49
C ARG A 150 -6.92 -6.49 7.71
N GLY A 151 -6.56 -7.77 7.59
CA GLY A 151 -5.98 -8.53 8.69
C GLY A 151 -4.62 -7.98 9.12
N LYS A 152 -3.76 -7.55 8.17
CA LYS A 152 -2.45 -6.95 8.47
C LYS A 152 -2.52 -5.52 8.98
N ALA A 153 -3.59 -4.78 8.69
CA ALA A 153 -3.82 -3.44 9.23
C ALA A 153 -4.05 -3.46 10.75
N LEU A 154 -4.40 -4.62 11.32
CA LEU A 154 -4.61 -4.79 12.76
C LEU A 154 -3.31 -5.19 13.50
N PRO A 155 -3.22 -4.93 14.81
CA PRO A 155 -2.08 -5.37 15.64
C PRO A 155 -1.86 -6.88 15.55
N LYS A 156 -0.60 -7.33 15.61
CA LYS A 156 -0.16 -8.75 15.42
C LYS A 156 -0.98 -9.76 16.23
N GLU A 157 -1.42 -9.39 17.42
CA GLU A 157 -2.20 -10.24 18.33
C GLU A 157 -3.63 -10.52 17.84
N ASN A 158 -4.22 -9.60 17.06
CA ASN A 158 -5.60 -9.69 16.59
C ASN A 158 -5.71 -10.10 15.11
N GLN A 159 -4.60 -10.14 14.35
CA GLN A 159 -4.62 -10.43 12.90
C GLN A 159 -5.22 -11.79 12.57
N ALA A 160 -4.82 -12.84 13.30
CA ALA A 160 -5.30 -14.19 13.06
C ALA A 160 -6.80 -14.31 13.35
N LYS A 161 -7.28 -13.72 14.45
CA LYS A 161 -8.71 -13.68 14.79
C LYS A 161 -9.52 -12.93 13.74
N ALA A 162 -9.04 -11.77 13.32
CA ALA A 162 -9.66 -10.96 12.28
C ALA A 162 -9.78 -11.71 10.93
N MET A 163 -8.71 -12.38 10.48
CA MET A 163 -8.77 -13.19 9.27
C MET A 163 -9.73 -14.36 9.40
N ILE A 164 -9.75 -15.05 10.55
CA ILE A 164 -10.70 -16.14 10.81
C ILE A 164 -12.14 -15.63 10.73
N THR A 165 -12.45 -14.48 11.32
CA THR A 165 -13.79 -13.88 11.29
C THR A 165 -14.24 -13.48 9.88
N MET A 166 -13.34 -12.94 9.06
CA MET A 166 -13.63 -12.63 7.65
C MET A 166 -13.92 -13.91 6.85
N TRP A 167 -13.07 -14.94 6.99
CA TRP A 167 -13.26 -16.21 6.28
C TRP A 167 -14.50 -16.97 6.76
N SER A 168 -14.81 -16.94 8.06
CA SER A 168 -16.01 -17.57 8.61
C SER A 168 -17.29 -16.87 8.15
N SER A 169 -17.28 -15.54 8.06
CA SER A 169 -18.42 -14.74 7.58
C SER A 169 -18.68 -14.98 6.10
N LEU A 170 -17.63 -15.02 5.27
CA LEU A 170 -17.73 -15.42 3.85
C LEU A 170 -18.33 -16.82 3.72
N LYS A 171 -17.81 -17.79 4.49
CA LYS A 171 -18.31 -19.17 4.45
C LYS A 171 -19.76 -19.29 4.95
N SER A 172 -20.14 -18.51 5.96
CA SER A 172 -21.50 -18.51 6.51
C SER A 172 -22.52 -17.89 5.56
N HIS A 173 -22.13 -16.84 4.82
CA HIS A 173 -23.04 -16.15 3.90
C HIS A 173 -23.29 -16.94 2.62
N PHE A 174 -22.24 -17.54 2.04
CA PHE A 174 -22.36 -18.27 0.78
C PHE A 174 -22.64 -19.77 0.95
N GLY A 175 -22.55 -20.31 2.18
CA GLY A 175 -22.69 -21.74 2.46
C GLY A 175 -21.60 -22.62 1.84
N CYS A 176 -20.68 -22.02 1.08
CA CYS A 176 -19.59 -22.68 0.37
C CYS A 176 -18.25 -22.00 0.70
N SER A 177 -17.15 -22.66 0.33
CA SER A 177 -15.83 -22.07 0.47
C SER A 177 -15.65 -20.88 -0.47
N TYR A 178 -14.81 -19.90 -0.14
CA TYR A 178 -14.55 -18.73 -0.99
C TYR A 178 -14.07 -19.10 -2.40
N LYS A 179 -13.53 -20.31 -2.59
CA LYS A 179 -13.09 -20.84 -3.89
C LYS A 179 -14.25 -21.30 -4.79
N GLU A 180 -15.44 -21.43 -4.23
CA GLU A 180 -16.63 -21.97 -4.89
C GLU A 180 -17.75 -20.95 -5.02
N ILE A 181 -17.50 -19.70 -4.62
CA ILE A 181 -18.41 -18.57 -4.83
C ILE A 181 -18.60 -18.36 -6.32
N SER A 182 -19.82 -17.95 -6.70
CA SER A 182 -20.15 -17.66 -8.09
C SER A 182 -19.58 -16.33 -8.57
N ASP A 183 -19.29 -16.22 -9.86
CA ASP A 183 -18.76 -14.98 -10.47
C ASP A 183 -19.67 -13.78 -10.22
N ASP A 184 -20.99 -13.99 -10.34
CA ASP A 184 -22.02 -12.97 -10.09
C ASP A 184 -22.04 -12.48 -8.63
N GLN A 185 -21.49 -13.26 -7.70
CA GLN A 185 -21.45 -12.99 -6.27
C GLN A 185 -20.10 -12.41 -5.81
N PHE A 186 -19.15 -12.19 -6.73
CA PHE A 186 -17.83 -11.64 -6.40
C PHE A 186 -17.91 -10.28 -5.70
N THR A 187 -18.73 -9.37 -6.20
CA THR A 187 -18.91 -8.03 -5.62
C THR A 187 -19.53 -8.09 -4.23
N GLU A 188 -20.46 -9.03 -4.02
CA GLU A 188 -21.09 -9.29 -2.72
C GLU A 188 -20.09 -9.87 -1.73
N ALA A 189 -19.23 -10.80 -2.18
CA ALA A 189 -18.16 -11.37 -1.36
C ALA A 189 -17.16 -10.31 -0.89
N LEU A 190 -16.76 -9.38 -1.77
CA LEU A 190 -15.94 -8.23 -1.39
C LEU A 190 -16.66 -7.32 -0.39
N SER A 191 -17.95 -7.05 -0.60
CA SER A 191 -18.74 -6.20 0.30
C SER A 191 -18.83 -6.80 1.71
N ILE A 192 -19.03 -8.11 1.82
CA ILE A 192 -19.07 -8.81 3.11
C ILE A 192 -17.69 -8.76 3.77
N ALA A 193 -16.64 -9.17 3.06
CA ALA A 193 -15.27 -9.11 3.60
C ALA A 193 -14.86 -7.70 4.04
N ALA A 194 -15.40 -6.66 3.42
CA ALA A 194 -15.17 -5.26 3.79
C ALA A 194 -16.07 -4.73 4.94
N ARG A 195 -17.20 -5.38 5.23
CA ARG A 195 -18.17 -4.91 6.25
C ARG A 195 -18.17 -5.73 7.53
N VAL A 196 -17.56 -6.92 7.53
CA VAL A 196 -17.49 -7.77 8.72
C VAL A 196 -16.81 -6.99 9.85
N PRO A 197 -17.49 -6.79 11.00
CA PRO A 197 -16.90 -6.12 12.14
C PRO A 197 -15.81 -7.02 12.74
N LEU A 198 -14.56 -6.56 12.77
CA LEU A 198 -13.44 -7.32 13.33
C LEU A 198 -13.14 -6.89 14.76
N GLU A 199 -12.80 -7.85 15.62
CA GLU A 199 -12.26 -7.55 16.94
C GLU A 199 -10.92 -6.83 16.77
N GLY A 200 -10.86 -5.56 17.21
CA GLY A 200 -9.75 -4.64 16.94
C GLY A 200 -10.04 -3.56 15.89
N GLU A 201 -11.11 -3.69 15.10
CA GLU A 201 -11.69 -2.59 14.29
C GLU A 201 -12.66 -1.73 15.10
N PHE A 202 -12.92 -2.08 16.36
CA PHE A 202 -13.58 -1.20 17.33
C PHE A 202 -12.66 -0.01 17.66
N LEU A 203 -12.52 0.90 16.69
CA LEU A 203 -12.51 2.31 17.00
C LEU A 203 -13.91 2.58 17.53
N GLY A 204 -14.07 2.54 18.87
CA GLY A 204 -15.23 3.16 19.49
C GLY A 204 -15.44 4.52 18.83
N LYS A 205 -16.71 4.95 18.67
CA LYS A 205 -17.08 6.31 18.25
C LYS A 205 -15.91 7.25 18.46
N GLN A 206 -15.32 7.77 17.39
CA GLN A 206 -14.18 8.67 17.48
C GLN A 206 -14.67 10.00 18.07
N GLU A 207 -15.07 9.97 19.34
CA GLU A 207 -15.17 11.10 20.24
C GLU A 207 -13.71 11.46 20.54
N THR A 208 -13.23 12.41 19.77
CA THR A 208 -11.96 13.14 19.91
C THR A 208 -10.70 12.44 19.37
N LEU A 209 -10.04 13.14 18.43
CA LEU A 209 -8.65 12.94 18.04
C LEU A 209 -7.78 12.76 19.30
N PRO A 210 -6.68 11.98 19.26
CA PRO A 210 -5.79 11.86 20.42
C PRO A 210 -5.40 13.27 20.84
N ALA A 211 -5.80 13.67 22.04
CA ALA A 211 -5.50 15.00 22.55
C ALA A 211 -3.98 15.22 22.38
N PRO A 212 -3.55 16.27 21.68
CA PRO A 212 -2.13 16.58 21.59
C PRO A 212 -1.61 16.63 23.03
N LYS A 213 -0.50 15.92 23.30
CA LYS A 213 0.13 15.93 24.63
C LYS A 213 0.44 17.38 24.99
N PHE A 214 -0.40 17.95 25.83
CA PHE A 214 -0.40 19.36 26.17
C PHE A 214 0.48 19.56 27.41
N ASP A 215 1.79 19.61 27.21
CA ASP A 215 2.74 19.93 28.28
C ASP A 215 3.00 21.44 28.29
N VAL A 216 2.07 22.19 28.88
CA VAL A 216 2.15 23.66 28.96
C VAL A 216 2.40 24.08 30.40
N ASN A 217 3.68 24.33 30.70
CA ASN A 217 4.12 24.87 31.98
C ASN A 217 4.59 26.32 31.79
N ILE A 218 3.65 27.28 31.87
CA ILE A 218 3.91 28.73 31.78
C ILE A 218 3.55 29.40 33.13
N PRO A 219 4.31 29.15 34.21
CA PRO A 219 4.06 29.75 35.51
C PRO A 219 4.46 31.24 35.50
N LEU A 220 3.99 32.00 36.48
CA LEU A 220 4.35 33.42 36.65
C LEU A 220 5.87 33.66 36.62
N GLN A 221 6.65 32.74 37.23
CA GLN A 221 8.11 32.81 37.23
C GLN A 221 8.70 32.75 35.82
N TRP A 222 8.14 31.93 34.93
CA TRP A 222 8.58 31.88 33.52
C TRP A 222 8.41 33.24 32.86
N TRP A 223 7.30 33.94 33.12
CA TRP A 223 7.05 35.25 32.53
C TRP A 223 8.04 36.30 33.03
N ILE A 224 8.36 36.28 34.32
CA ILE A 224 9.38 37.15 34.93
C ILE A 224 10.77 36.87 34.33
N ASP A 225 11.14 35.61 34.16
CA ASP A 225 12.47 35.23 33.63
C ASP A 225 12.65 35.58 32.15
N ASN A 226 11.57 35.51 31.36
CA ASN A 226 11.58 35.74 29.90
C ASN A 226 11.17 37.16 29.49
N ASN A 227 10.82 38.03 30.44
CA ASN A 227 10.53 39.43 30.19
C ASN A 227 11.45 40.30 31.07
N PRO A 228 12.63 40.70 30.57
CA PRO A 228 13.64 41.43 31.34
C PRO A 228 13.13 42.71 32.00
N LEU A 229 12.14 43.37 31.39
CA LEU A 229 11.51 44.59 31.91
C LEU A 229 10.58 44.29 33.09
N VAL A 230 9.80 43.21 33.03
CA VAL A 230 8.98 42.74 34.16
C VAL A 230 9.86 42.36 35.34
N ARG A 231 11.03 41.77 35.08
CA ARG A 231 12.01 41.41 36.10
C ARG A 231 12.62 42.63 36.79
N SER A 232 12.97 43.68 36.04
CA SER A 232 13.63 44.87 36.59
C SER A 232 12.67 45.79 37.36
N GLY A 233 11.40 45.85 36.98
CA GLY A 233 10.39 46.67 37.67
C GLY A 233 9.78 46.05 38.93
N ASN A 234 9.88 44.72 39.11
CA ASN A 234 9.21 43.98 40.18
C ASN A 234 10.17 43.27 41.15
N LEU A 235 11.42 43.76 41.30
CA LEU A 235 12.46 43.15 42.15
C LEU A 235 12.09 42.97 43.64
N SER A 236 10.96 43.50 44.11
CA SER A 236 10.52 43.44 45.52
C SER A 236 9.47 42.37 45.84
N PHE A 237 8.97 41.59 44.88
CA PHE A 237 7.91 40.61 45.16
C PHE A 237 8.46 39.25 45.61
N GLY A 238 8.34 38.97 46.91
CA GLY A 238 8.56 37.65 47.51
C GLY A 238 7.58 36.59 46.96
N LYS A 239 7.97 35.31 47.09
CA LYS A 239 7.26 34.11 46.59
C LYS A 239 5.82 33.98 47.12
N SER A 240 4.87 34.69 46.52
CA SER A 240 3.44 34.57 46.79
C SER A 240 2.71 33.89 45.63
N LEU A 241 1.83 32.94 45.95
CA LEU A 241 1.00 32.17 45.00
C LEU A 241 -0.33 32.87 44.64
N THR A 242 -0.53 34.11 45.07
CA THR A 242 -1.69 34.95 44.73
C THR A 242 -1.21 36.34 44.37
N ALA A 243 -1.51 36.83 43.17
CA ALA A 243 -1.01 38.09 42.62
C ALA A 243 -1.63 39.31 43.34
N PRO A 244 -0.92 40.02 44.23
CA PRO A 244 -1.37 41.30 44.75
C PRO A 244 -0.89 42.37 43.75
N SER A 245 -1.83 43.01 43.02
CA SER A 245 -1.59 44.18 42.15
C SER A 245 -0.15 44.30 41.60
N PHE A 246 0.17 43.53 40.56
CA PHE A 246 1.43 43.68 39.83
C PHE A 246 1.49 45.07 39.21
N ASP A 247 2.51 45.86 39.56
CA ASP A 247 2.82 47.11 38.86
C ASP A 247 3.45 46.77 37.51
N VAL A 248 2.62 46.43 36.53
CA VAL A 248 3.05 46.19 35.15
C VAL A 248 2.97 47.50 34.39
N THR A 249 4.11 48.05 33.99
CA THR A 249 4.11 49.21 33.12
C THR A 249 3.66 48.82 31.70
N MET A 250 3.22 49.81 30.95
CA MET A 250 2.75 49.59 29.59
C MET A 250 3.85 49.01 28.66
N GLU A 251 5.10 49.42 28.86
CA GLU A 251 6.28 48.89 28.16
C GLU A 251 6.53 47.40 28.47
N MET A 252 6.23 46.95 29.68
CA MET A 252 6.34 45.54 30.08
C MET A 252 5.29 44.65 29.40
N LEU A 253 4.12 45.19 29.04
CA LEU A 253 3.03 44.46 28.38
C LEU A 253 3.15 44.48 26.84
N CYS A 254 3.55 45.62 26.26
CA CYS A 254 3.46 45.85 24.82
C CYS A 254 4.72 46.48 24.19
N GLY A 255 5.82 46.66 24.91
CA GLY A 255 7.07 47.19 24.37
C GLY A 255 7.76 46.22 23.39
N ASP A 256 8.71 46.74 22.62
CA ASP A 256 9.38 45.98 21.53
C ASP A 256 10.11 44.72 22.00
N ASN A 257 10.54 44.68 23.28
CA ASN A 257 11.20 43.53 23.90
C ASN A 257 10.28 42.73 24.85
N SER A 258 8.96 42.94 24.81
CA SER A 258 8.03 42.33 25.76
C SER A 258 7.53 40.94 25.31
N THR A 259 7.88 39.92 26.10
CA THR A 259 7.35 38.57 25.94
C THR A 259 5.95 38.48 26.57
N SER A 260 4.94 38.13 25.76
CA SER A 260 3.57 37.91 26.25
C SER A 260 3.33 36.43 26.54
N ALA A 261 3.03 36.12 27.81
CA ALA A 261 2.66 34.76 28.24
C ALA A 261 1.39 34.26 27.53
N ALA A 262 0.42 35.15 27.29
CA ALA A 262 -0.83 34.79 26.61
C ALA A 262 -0.61 34.46 25.13
N ILE A 263 0.22 35.24 24.40
CA ILE A 263 0.58 34.89 23.01
C ILE A 263 1.39 33.58 22.97
N ARG A 264 2.28 33.33 23.95
CA ARG A 264 3.01 32.06 24.03
C ARG A 264 2.06 30.87 24.18
N LEU A 265 1.07 30.96 25.08
CA LEU A 265 0.05 29.92 25.27
C LEU A 265 -0.73 29.66 23.98
N ILE A 266 -1.16 30.73 23.30
CA ILE A 266 -1.86 30.66 22.01
C ILE A 266 -0.99 29.97 20.96
N ASN A 267 0.27 30.33 20.83
CA ASN A 267 1.17 29.70 19.85
C ASN A 267 1.39 28.20 20.15
N VAL A 268 1.47 27.81 21.43
CA VAL A 268 1.58 26.39 21.80
C VAL A 268 0.29 25.63 21.47
N LEU A 269 -0.88 26.26 21.62
CA LEU A 269 -2.16 25.68 21.19
C LEU A 269 -2.24 25.56 19.66
N GLU A 270 -1.74 26.54 18.92
CA GLU A 270 -1.65 26.51 17.45
C GLU A 270 -0.70 25.41 16.95
N GLU A 271 0.48 25.25 17.57
CA GLU A 271 1.43 24.16 17.30
C GLU A 271 0.84 22.78 17.64
N ALA A 272 -0.03 22.71 18.65
CA ALA A 272 -0.79 21.51 19.01
C ALA A 272 -1.96 21.21 18.05
N GLY A 273 -2.22 22.08 17.06
CA GLY A 273 -3.25 21.89 16.04
C GLY A 273 -4.63 22.42 16.40
N PHE A 274 -4.77 23.21 17.46
CA PHE A 274 -6.02 23.89 17.79
C PHE A 274 -6.17 25.19 16.99
N ASP A 275 -7.38 25.47 16.49
CA ASP A 275 -7.69 26.78 15.91
C ASP A 275 -7.86 27.82 17.03
N VAL A 276 -6.87 28.71 17.12
CA VAL A 276 -6.81 29.82 18.09
C VAL A 276 -6.75 31.18 17.40
N SER A 277 -7.22 31.26 16.15
CA SER A 277 -7.22 32.48 15.34
C SER A 277 -7.94 33.66 16.03
N ALA A 278 -9.10 33.40 16.65
CA ALA A 278 -9.88 34.41 17.37
C ALA A 278 -9.15 35.03 18.59
N PRO A 279 -8.72 34.25 19.61
CA PRO A 279 -8.01 34.82 20.76
C PRO A 279 -6.66 35.43 20.36
N LYS A 280 -6.00 34.92 19.30
CA LYS A 280 -4.77 35.52 18.76
C LYS A 280 -5.04 36.93 18.20
N ALA A 281 -6.09 37.07 17.40
CA ALA A 281 -6.48 38.37 16.83
C ALA A 281 -6.86 39.38 17.92
N GLU A 282 -7.63 38.95 18.92
CA GLU A 282 -8.04 39.79 20.04
C GLU A 282 -6.84 40.35 20.84
N ILE A 283 -5.91 39.49 21.26
CA ILE A 283 -4.75 39.92 22.05
C ILE A 283 -3.83 40.82 21.24
N VAL A 284 -3.61 40.53 19.95
CA VAL A 284 -2.82 41.40 19.07
C VAL A 284 -3.48 42.78 18.92
N ALA A 285 -4.80 42.83 18.75
CA ALA A 285 -5.55 44.08 18.69
C ALA A 285 -5.44 44.87 20.00
N MET A 286 -5.61 44.22 21.15
CA MET A 286 -5.48 44.87 22.47
C MET A 286 -4.09 45.46 22.66
N ARG A 287 -3.02 44.71 22.36
CA ARG A 287 -1.63 45.21 22.48
C ARG A 287 -1.38 46.40 21.58
N LYS A 288 -1.91 46.39 20.35
CA LYS A 288 -1.82 47.52 19.42
C LYS A 288 -2.56 48.75 19.94
N HIS A 289 -3.77 48.58 20.45
CA HIS A 289 -4.54 49.69 21.02
C HIS A 289 -3.84 50.30 22.22
N LEU A 290 -3.31 49.46 23.11
CA LEU A 290 -2.54 49.92 24.25
C LEU A 290 -1.30 50.71 23.79
N GLY A 291 -0.53 50.20 22.82
CA GLY A 291 0.65 50.89 22.27
C GLY A 291 0.31 52.27 21.68
N ASN A 292 -0.82 52.38 20.99
CA ASN A 292 -1.31 53.66 20.48
C ASN A 292 -1.66 54.65 21.60
N VAL A 293 -2.25 54.17 22.70
CA VAL A 293 -2.56 55.01 23.87
C VAL A 293 -1.27 55.51 24.52
N GLU A 294 -0.25 54.65 24.66
CA GLU A 294 1.05 55.06 25.19
C GLU A 294 1.71 56.14 24.32
N TYR A 295 1.72 55.93 23.00
CA TYR A 295 2.25 56.91 22.06
C TYR A 295 1.50 58.24 22.15
N GLY A 296 0.16 58.20 22.20
CA GLY A 296 -0.67 59.39 22.39
C GLY A 296 -0.36 60.13 23.69
N MET A 297 -0.22 59.41 24.81
CA MET A 297 0.14 60.00 26.10
C MET A 297 1.55 60.62 26.10
N LYS A 298 2.53 59.95 25.48
CA LYS A 298 3.90 60.50 25.31
C LYS A 298 3.87 61.78 24.47
N ALA A 299 3.12 61.80 23.37
CA ALA A 299 2.97 62.98 22.53
C ALA A 299 2.32 64.16 23.28
N ILE A 300 1.30 63.88 24.11
CA ILE A 300 0.68 64.88 24.99
C ILE A 300 1.69 65.40 26.01
N ALA A 301 2.40 64.51 26.71
CA ALA A 301 3.40 64.89 27.70
C ALA A 301 4.53 65.75 27.09
N ASP A 302 4.99 65.41 25.89
CA ASP A 302 6.00 66.19 25.17
C ASP A 302 5.46 67.54 24.70
N ALA A 303 4.19 67.62 24.27
CA ALA A 303 3.54 68.88 23.97
C ALA A 303 3.43 69.78 25.21
N CYS A 304 3.08 69.20 26.37
CA CYS A 304 3.08 69.90 27.65
C CYS A 304 4.47 70.41 28.03
N ARG A 305 5.50 69.57 27.90
CA ARG A 305 6.89 69.97 28.19
C ARG A 305 7.36 71.10 27.27
N ARG A 306 7.00 71.08 25.98
CA ARG A 306 7.33 72.15 25.02
C ARG A 306 6.56 73.45 25.26
N ALA A 307 5.32 73.37 25.74
CA ALA A 307 4.50 74.55 26.03
C ALA A 307 5.01 75.33 27.25
N GLY A 308 5.62 74.65 28.23
CA GLY A 308 6.08 75.27 29.48
C GLY A 308 4.89 75.84 30.26
N ASN A 309 4.87 77.16 30.48
CA ASN A 309 3.77 77.87 31.17
C ASN A 309 2.67 78.38 30.22
N LYS A 310 2.67 77.96 28.94
CA LYS A 310 1.68 78.39 27.94
C LYS A 310 0.48 77.43 27.93
N THR A 311 -0.72 77.98 27.74
CA THR A 311 -1.97 77.22 27.64
C THR A 311 -1.97 76.28 26.44
N ILE A 312 -2.43 75.05 26.64
CA ILE A 312 -2.54 74.03 25.58
C ILE A 312 -4.02 73.81 25.26
N SER A 313 -4.38 73.93 23.99
CA SER A 313 -5.74 73.64 23.51
C SER A 313 -5.78 72.30 22.78
N PHE A 314 -6.67 71.40 23.24
CA PHE A 314 -6.98 70.15 22.55
C PHE A 314 -8.31 70.32 21.81
N ARG A 315 -8.28 70.24 20.48
CA ARG A 315 -9.49 70.34 19.65
C ARG A 315 -10.01 68.94 19.32
N GLY A 316 -10.96 68.46 20.11
CA GLY A 316 -11.71 67.23 19.82
C GLY A 316 -12.95 67.51 18.97
N GLY A 317 -13.47 66.50 18.26
CA GLY A 317 -14.57 66.67 17.29
C GLY A 317 -15.90 67.22 17.83
N LYS A 318 -16.06 67.39 19.16
CA LYS A 318 -17.25 67.99 19.78
C LYS A 318 -16.96 69.00 20.91
N ALA A 319 -15.71 69.29 21.27
CA ALA A 319 -15.37 70.30 22.29
C ALA A 319 -13.87 70.70 22.24
N GLU A 320 -13.59 71.96 22.56
CA GLU A 320 -12.24 72.49 22.77
C GLU A 320 -11.94 72.48 24.28
N TYR A 321 -10.88 71.78 24.69
CA TYR A 321 -10.47 71.69 26.09
C TYR A 321 -9.21 72.53 26.30
N LEU A 322 -9.26 73.46 27.27
CA LEU A 322 -8.14 74.30 27.67
C LEU A 322 -7.55 73.76 28.97
N ILE A 323 -6.27 73.39 28.95
CA ILE A 323 -5.50 73.09 30.16
C ILE A 323 -4.63 74.31 30.44
N GLY A 324 -4.94 75.02 31.52
CA GLY A 324 -4.25 76.22 32.01
C GLY A 324 -3.50 75.97 33.29
#